data_AF-A0ABD5P5L8-F1
#
_entry.id   AF-A0ABD5P5L8-F1
#
_cell.length_a   1.000
_cell.length_b   1.000
_cell.length_c   1.000
_cell.angle_alpha   90.00
_cell.angle_beta   90.00
_cell.angle_gamma   90.00
#
_symmetry.space_group_name_H-M   'P 1'
#
loop_
_entity.id
_entity.type
_entity.pdbx_description
1 polymer ?
#
loop_
_entity_poly.entity_id
_entity_poly.type
_entity_poly.pdbx_seq_one_letter_code
_entity_poly.pdbx_strand_id
1 'polypeptide(L)'
;MSQAQLTREVARRVFASEFNDSTYTFKESDDERAPNYALLPTGDRANRVFVVGTLTETEDVGDESEYWRGRVVDPTGTFFVYAGQYQPEAASVLRETEPPAYVAVVGKPRTYEPEDGTINVSVRPETIAVVDDATRDRWVVETAERTLERIEAFEEWEAEQADPEGASTASSNEYAQMARERYDSPVENYRRDVIQALESLEETEATP
;
A
#
# COMPACT_ATOMS: atom_id res chain seq x y z
N MET A 1 23.46 -20.51 16.13
CA MET A 1 22.26 -20.41 15.29
C MET A 1 21.20 -19.67 16.08
N SER A 2 21.17 -18.34 15.98
CA SER A 2 20.11 -17.54 16.60
C SER A 2 18.85 -17.73 15.78
N GLN A 3 17.78 -18.27 16.36
CA GLN A 3 16.47 -18.13 15.76
C GLN A 3 16.14 -16.64 15.82
N ALA A 4 16.31 -15.92 14.71
CA ALA A 4 15.69 -14.62 14.56
C ALA A 4 14.20 -14.84 14.82
N GLN A 5 13.70 -14.31 15.93
CA GLN A 5 12.26 -14.24 16.15
C GLN A 5 11.71 -13.56 14.91
N LEU A 6 10.84 -14.27 14.17
CA LEU A 6 10.03 -13.70 13.10
C LEU A 6 9.06 -12.70 13.75
N THR A 7 9.58 -11.54 14.18
CA THR A 7 8.77 -10.40 14.55
C THR A 7 7.93 -10.07 13.34
N ARG A 8 6.60 -10.18 13.49
CA ARG A 8 5.68 -9.81 12.43
C ARG A 8 5.94 -8.35 12.09
N GLU A 9 6.39 -8.11 10.87
CA GLU A 9 6.57 -6.73 10.40
C GLU A 9 5.24 -5.98 10.41
N VAL A 10 5.33 -4.69 10.71
CA VAL A 10 4.18 -3.79 10.79
C VAL A 10 3.62 -3.57 9.39
N ALA A 11 2.30 -3.61 9.26
CA ALA A 11 1.64 -3.31 8.00
C ALA A 11 1.80 -1.81 7.68
N ARG A 12 2.37 -1.50 6.51
CA ARG A 12 2.59 -0.13 6.05
C ARG A 12 1.27 0.50 5.62
N ARG A 13 1.03 1.73 6.08
CA ARG A 13 -0.07 2.58 5.58
C ARG A 13 0.39 3.24 4.30
N VAL A 14 -0.39 3.07 3.24
CA VAL A 14 -0.10 3.58 1.89
C VAL A 14 -1.41 4.00 1.24
N PHE A 15 -1.37 5.08 0.47
CA PHE A 15 -2.48 5.49 -0.37
C PHE A 15 -2.53 4.66 -1.66
N ALA A 16 -3.70 4.57 -2.29
CA ALA A 16 -3.90 3.74 -3.49
C ALA A 16 -3.00 4.14 -4.64
N SER A 17 -2.79 5.45 -4.85
CA SER A 17 -1.91 5.99 -5.88
C SER A 17 -0.47 5.46 -5.74
N GLU A 18 0.16 5.67 -4.58
CA GLU A 18 1.50 5.16 -4.25
C GLU A 18 1.58 3.62 -4.33
N PHE A 19 0.55 2.93 -3.84
CA PHE A 19 0.50 1.46 -3.87
C PHE A 19 0.45 0.91 -5.29
N ASN A 20 -0.34 1.52 -6.18
CA ASN A 20 -0.48 1.07 -7.56
C ASN A 20 0.79 1.31 -8.38
N ASP A 21 1.59 2.32 -8.01
CA ASP A 21 2.89 2.59 -8.62
C ASP A 21 3.99 1.64 -8.10
N SER A 22 3.73 0.89 -7.02
CA SER A 22 4.69 -0.04 -6.38
C SER A 22 4.86 -1.35 -7.15
N THR A 23 5.31 -1.26 -8.41
CA THR A 23 5.39 -2.37 -9.36
C THR A 23 6.62 -3.27 -9.20
N TYR A 24 7.64 -2.83 -8.46
CA TYR A 24 8.85 -3.60 -8.23
C TYR A 24 8.79 -4.39 -6.92
N THR A 25 9.15 -5.68 -6.97
CA THR A 25 9.28 -6.54 -5.78
C THR A 25 10.67 -7.16 -5.66
N PHE A 26 11.14 -7.35 -4.43
CA PHE A 26 12.48 -7.85 -4.15
C PHE A 26 12.58 -8.62 -2.83
N LYS A 27 13.66 -9.38 -2.67
CA LYS A 27 14.08 -10.03 -1.43
C LYS A 27 15.37 -9.40 -0.95
N GLU A 28 15.55 -9.31 0.37
CA GLU A 28 16.80 -8.77 0.96
C GLU A 28 17.91 -9.79 1.11
N SER A 29 17.61 -11.07 0.90
CA SER A 29 18.61 -12.13 0.96
C SER A 29 18.27 -13.24 -0.02
N ASP A 30 19.29 -14.03 -0.36
CA ASP A 30 19.18 -15.20 -1.23
C ASP A 30 18.51 -16.41 -0.54
N ASP A 31 18.08 -16.28 0.72
CA ASP A 31 17.35 -17.35 1.41
C ASP A 31 16.03 -17.64 0.68
N GLU A 32 15.76 -18.92 0.41
CA GLU A 32 14.53 -19.36 -0.24
C GLU A 32 13.28 -18.88 0.51
N ARG A 33 13.37 -18.79 1.85
CA ARG A 33 12.32 -18.31 2.76
C ARG A 33 12.34 -16.80 3.00
N ALA A 34 13.25 -16.05 2.38
CA ALA A 34 13.31 -14.61 2.54
C ALA A 34 11.97 -13.96 2.14
N PRO A 35 11.42 -13.05 2.97
CA PRO A 35 10.21 -12.32 2.63
C PRO A 35 10.40 -11.53 1.34
N ASN A 36 9.35 -11.52 0.52
CA ASN A 36 9.28 -10.64 -0.65
C ASN A 36 8.65 -9.31 -0.24
N TYR A 37 9.23 -8.21 -0.69
CA TYR A 37 8.79 -6.85 -0.40
C TYR A 37 8.34 -6.16 -1.68
N ALA A 38 7.32 -5.33 -1.59
CA ALA A 38 7.08 -4.28 -2.59
C ALA A 38 7.94 -3.06 -2.23
N LEU A 39 8.59 -2.48 -3.22
CA LEU A 39 9.29 -1.21 -3.10
C LEU A 39 8.28 -0.08 -3.30
N LEU A 40 8.13 0.79 -2.31
CA LEU A 40 7.27 1.97 -2.42
C LEU A 40 8.03 3.09 -3.16
N PRO A 41 7.37 3.83 -4.06
CA PRO A 41 7.97 4.97 -4.76
C PRO A 41 8.56 6.04 -3.84
N THR A 42 8.05 6.20 -2.63
CA THR A 42 8.57 7.15 -1.63
C THR A 42 9.80 6.62 -0.87
N GLY A 43 10.49 5.60 -1.37
CA GLY A 43 11.75 5.10 -0.80
C GLY A 43 11.63 4.31 0.50
N ASP A 44 10.63 3.43 0.58
CA ASP A 44 10.49 2.46 1.68
C ASP A 44 10.02 1.11 1.11
N ARG A 45 9.91 0.09 1.96
CA ARG A 45 9.46 -1.25 1.59
C ARG A 45 8.24 -1.67 2.37
N ALA A 46 7.43 -2.53 1.74
CA ALA A 46 6.24 -3.12 2.36
C ALA A 46 6.19 -4.64 2.13
N ASN A 47 6.26 -5.42 3.21
CA ASN A 47 5.88 -6.84 3.17
C ASN A 47 4.37 -7.02 3.31
N ARG A 48 3.73 -6.10 4.05
CA ARG A 48 2.30 -6.08 4.35
C ARG A 48 1.83 -4.63 4.33
N VAL A 49 0.62 -4.40 3.83
CA VAL A 49 -0.03 -3.10 3.80
C VAL A 49 -1.28 -3.10 4.67
N PHE A 50 -1.62 -1.94 5.22
CA PHE A 50 -2.86 -1.67 5.93
C PHE A 50 -3.55 -0.50 5.24
N VAL A 51 -4.68 -0.77 4.61
CA VAL A 51 -5.44 0.20 3.81
C VAL A 51 -6.88 0.25 4.29
N VAL A 52 -7.49 1.43 4.23
CA VAL A 52 -8.90 1.62 4.55
C VAL A 52 -9.54 2.43 3.44
N GLY A 53 -10.71 2.01 2.99
CA GLY A 53 -11.43 2.71 1.94
C GLY A 53 -12.85 2.19 1.77
N THR A 54 -13.55 2.73 0.79
CA THR A 54 -14.92 2.33 0.45
C THR A 54 -14.87 1.11 -0.46
N LEU A 55 -15.38 -0.03 0.00
CA LEU A 55 -15.68 -1.16 -0.87
C LEU A 55 -16.84 -0.76 -1.77
N THR A 56 -16.57 -0.56 -3.07
CA THR A 56 -17.57 -0.10 -4.05
C THR A 56 -18.15 -1.25 -4.87
N GLU A 57 -17.39 -2.33 -5.07
CA GLU A 57 -17.78 -3.47 -5.88
C GLU A 57 -17.23 -4.76 -5.28
N THR A 58 -18.04 -5.83 -5.31
CA THR A 58 -17.62 -7.20 -4.97
C THR A 58 -18.11 -8.14 -6.07
N GLU A 59 -17.24 -9.04 -6.53
CA GLU A 59 -17.56 -9.97 -7.62
C GLU A 59 -16.86 -11.32 -7.38
N ASP A 60 -17.58 -12.42 -7.56
CA ASP A 60 -16.96 -13.75 -7.69
C ASP A 60 -16.45 -13.90 -9.13
N VAL A 61 -15.12 -13.88 -9.27
CA VAL A 61 -14.42 -13.98 -10.55
C VAL A 61 -13.75 -15.35 -10.70
N GLY A 62 -14.12 -16.32 -9.87
CA GLY A 62 -13.64 -17.70 -9.95
C GLY A 62 -14.49 -18.56 -10.90
N ASP A 63 -13.84 -19.44 -11.65
CA ASP A 63 -14.53 -20.41 -12.53
C ASP A 63 -14.96 -21.67 -11.76
N GLU A 64 -13.99 -22.44 -11.25
CA GLU A 64 -14.20 -23.74 -10.59
C GLU A 64 -14.15 -23.66 -9.06
N SER A 65 -13.59 -22.58 -8.53
CA SER A 65 -13.39 -22.37 -7.09
C SER A 65 -13.65 -20.91 -6.72
N GLU A 66 -14.23 -20.69 -5.54
CA GLU A 66 -14.54 -19.35 -5.01
C GLU A 66 -13.31 -18.43 -5.05
N TYR A 67 -13.43 -17.33 -5.80
CA TYR A 67 -12.37 -16.34 -5.96
C TYR A 67 -12.98 -14.94 -6.05
N TRP A 68 -13.04 -14.25 -4.92
CA TRP A 68 -13.67 -12.95 -4.80
C TRP A 68 -12.70 -11.81 -5.12
N ARG A 69 -13.15 -10.88 -5.95
CA ARG A 69 -12.52 -9.58 -6.18
C ARG A 69 -13.32 -8.49 -5.46
N GLY A 70 -12.63 -7.70 -4.64
CA GLY A 70 -13.14 -6.47 -4.06
C GLY A 70 -12.47 -5.25 -4.67
N ARG A 71 -13.25 -4.20 -4.93
CA ARG A 71 -12.73 -2.87 -5.32
C ARG A 71 -12.86 -1.91 -4.14
N VAL A 72 -11.73 -1.51 -3.57
CA VAL A 72 -11.68 -0.61 -2.41
C VAL A 72 -11.13 0.75 -2.86
N VAL A 73 -11.90 1.81 -2.68
CA VAL A 73 -11.56 3.16 -3.14
C VAL A 73 -11.17 4.03 -1.96
N ASP A 74 -10.01 4.66 -2.03
CA ASP A 74 -9.60 5.73 -1.12
C ASP A 74 -9.62 7.09 -1.87
N PRO A 75 -9.32 8.23 -1.20
CA PRO A 75 -9.33 9.53 -1.87
C PRO A 75 -8.37 9.65 -3.05
N THR A 76 -7.35 8.80 -3.15
CA THR A 76 -6.25 8.88 -4.12
C THR A 76 -6.39 7.88 -5.27
N GLY A 77 -7.28 6.89 -5.15
CA GLY A 77 -7.44 5.87 -6.18
C GLY A 77 -8.15 4.60 -5.71
N THR A 78 -7.78 3.48 -6.32
CA THR A 78 -8.41 2.18 -6.09
C THR A 78 -7.38 1.12 -5.72
N PHE A 79 -7.68 0.32 -4.71
CA PHE A 79 -7.05 -0.96 -4.44
C PHE A 79 -7.92 -2.10 -4.99
N PHE A 80 -7.30 -3.05 -5.68
CA PHE A 80 -7.93 -4.34 -5.99
C PHE A 80 -7.52 -5.39 -4.96
N VAL A 81 -8.51 -6.06 -4.38
CA VAL A 81 -8.31 -7.10 -3.36
C VAL A 81 -8.82 -8.43 -3.90
N TYR A 82 -8.00 -9.48 -3.84
CA TYR A 82 -8.38 -10.81 -4.32
C TYR A 82 -8.29 -11.86 -3.21
N ALA A 83 -9.41 -12.48 -2.86
CA ALA A 83 -9.50 -13.53 -1.84
C ALA A 83 -10.01 -14.84 -2.45
N GLY A 84 -9.18 -15.89 -2.39
CA GLY A 84 -9.58 -17.22 -2.86
C GLY A 84 -9.84 -18.21 -1.73
N GLN A 85 -9.94 -19.49 -2.10
CA GLN A 85 -10.13 -20.62 -1.17
C GLN A 85 -9.12 -20.70 0.00
N TYR A 86 -7.94 -20.10 -0.15
CA TYR A 86 -6.90 -20.06 0.90
C TYR A 86 -7.01 -18.83 1.81
N GLN A 87 -8.02 -17.98 1.62
CA GLN A 87 -8.36 -16.81 2.45
C GLN A 87 -9.88 -16.85 2.77
N PRO A 88 -10.41 -17.93 3.36
CA PRO A 88 -11.85 -18.14 3.46
C PRO A 88 -12.57 -17.05 4.27
N GLU A 89 -11.93 -16.50 5.31
CA GLU A 89 -12.51 -15.40 6.10
C GLU A 89 -12.62 -14.11 5.28
N ALA A 90 -11.56 -13.75 4.55
CA ALA A 90 -11.57 -12.55 3.71
C ALA A 90 -12.55 -12.69 2.52
N ALA A 91 -12.61 -13.87 1.90
CA ALA A 91 -13.56 -14.18 0.85
C ALA A 91 -15.01 -14.07 1.35
N SER A 92 -15.29 -14.59 2.56
CA SER A 92 -16.62 -14.49 3.18
C SER A 92 -17.03 -13.03 3.40
N VAL A 93 -16.11 -12.17 3.89
CA VAL A 93 -16.41 -10.74 4.06
C VAL A 93 -16.73 -10.07 2.72
N LEU A 94 -15.97 -10.35 1.65
CA LEU A 94 -16.26 -9.78 0.32
C LEU A 94 -17.60 -10.27 -0.24
N ARG A 95 -17.96 -11.53 0.00
CA ARG A 95 -19.24 -12.10 -0.43
C ARG A 95 -20.43 -11.52 0.31
N GLU A 96 -20.29 -11.29 1.61
CA GLU A 96 -21.40 -10.98 2.51
C GLU A 96 -21.62 -9.48 2.72
N THR A 97 -20.61 -8.66 2.41
CA THR A 97 -20.71 -7.20 2.52
C THR A 97 -21.43 -6.62 1.30
N GLU A 98 -22.49 -5.84 1.52
CA GLU A 98 -23.19 -5.10 0.47
C GLU A 98 -22.51 -3.73 0.25
N PRO A 99 -21.95 -3.44 -0.93
CA PRO A 99 -21.41 -2.12 -1.25
C PRO A 99 -22.49 -1.03 -1.36
N PRO A 100 -22.22 0.23 -0.97
CA PRO A 100 -20.95 0.73 -0.45
C PRO A 100 -20.79 0.48 1.07
N ALA A 101 -19.59 0.07 1.47
CA ALA A 101 -19.23 -0.07 2.89
C ALA A 101 -17.75 0.26 3.11
N TYR A 102 -17.39 0.88 4.23
CA TYR A 102 -15.97 1.06 4.54
C TYR A 102 -15.37 -0.26 5.02
N VAL A 103 -14.20 -0.58 4.48
CA VAL A 103 -13.46 -1.78 4.87
C VAL A 103 -12.01 -1.44 5.17
N ALA A 104 -11.48 -2.09 6.20
CA ALA A 104 -10.06 -2.12 6.51
C ALA A 104 -9.47 -3.43 6.01
N VAL A 105 -8.36 -3.35 5.27
CA VAL A 105 -7.69 -4.50 4.66
C VAL A 105 -6.24 -4.54 5.14
N VAL A 106 -5.87 -5.68 5.71
CA VAL A 106 -4.47 -6.03 5.95
C VAL A 106 -4.11 -7.12 4.95
N GLY A 107 -3.05 -6.92 4.17
CA GLY A 107 -2.69 -7.90 3.15
C GLY A 107 -1.30 -7.73 2.57
N LYS A 108 -0.91 -8.66 1.71
CA LYS A 108 0.38 -8.65 1.03
C LYS A 108 0.23 -8.03 -0.36
N PRO A 109 1.08 -7.06 -0.73
CA PRO A 109 1.16 -6.61 -2.11
C PRO A 109 1.49 -7.76 -3.05
N ARG A 110 0.85 -7.78 -4.22
CA ARG A 110 1.10 -8.74 -5.30
C ARG A 110 1.10 -8.00 -6.62
N THR A 111 2.17 -8.18 -7.38
CA THR A 111 2.25 -7.72 -8.76
C THR A 111 1.83 -8.84 -9.70
N TYR A 112 1.17 -8.47 -10.79
CA TYR A 112 0.84 -9.36 -11.88
C TYR A 112 0.86 -8.56 -13.19
N GLU A 113 1.12 -9.26 -14.29
CA GLU A 113 1.21 -8.68 -15.62
C GLU A 113 0.14 -9.32 -16.51
N PRO A 114 -0.91 -8.58 -16.90
CA PRO A 114 -1.89 -9.02 -17.88
C PRO A 114 -1.28 -9.09 -19.30
N GLU A 115 -2.08 -9.55 -20.26
CA GLU A 115 -1.66 -9.71 -21.66
C GLU A 115 -1.26 -8.40 -22.35
N ASP A 116 -1.68 -7.25 -21.80
CA ASP A 116 -1.32 -5.92 -22.31
C ASP A 116 0.09 -5.45 -21.88
N GLY A 117 0.79 -6.23 -21.05
CA GLY A 117 2.13 -5.95 -20.57
C GLY A 117 2.20 -4.91 -19.44
N THR A 118 1.07 -4.45 -18.90
CA THR A 118 1.04 -3.48 -17.80
C THR A 118 1.21 -4.18 -16.46
N ILE A 119 2.22 -3.81 -15.67
CA ILE A 119 2.34 -4.37 -14.31
C ILE A 119 1.29 -3.72 -13.41
N ASN A 120 0.38 -4.53 -12.87
CA ASN A 120 -0.64 -4.10 -11.94
C ASN A 120 -0.32 -4.60 -10.52
N VAL A 121 -0.77 -3.86 -9.52
CA VAL A 121 -0.61 -4.20 -8.10
C VAL A 121 -1.96 -4.51 -7.47
N SER A 122 -2.02 -5.56 -6.67
CA SER A 122 -3.21 -5.96 -5.92
C SER A 122 -2.86 -6.36 -4.49
N VAL A 123 -3.85 -6.37 -3.63
CA VAL A 123 -3.72 -6.83 -2.25
C VAL A 123 -4.24 -8.26 -2.17
N ARG A 124 -3.37 -9.18 -1.77
CA ARG A 124 -3.81 -10.49 -1.27
C ARG A 124 -4.15 -10.34 0.22
N PRO A 125 -5.42 -10.35 0.61
CA PRO A 125 -5.82 -10.05 1.98
C PRO A 125 -5.39 -11.18 2.91
N GLU A 126 -4.92 -10.81 4.09
CA GLU A 126 -4.82 -11.67 5.26
C GLU A 126 -6.03 -11.47 6.17
N THR A 127 -6.60 -10.26 6.18
CA THR A 127 -7.82 -9.91 6.93
C THR A 127 -8.55 -8.76 6.24
N ILE A 128 -9.89 -8.83 6.22
CA ILE A 128 -10.78 -7.75 5.82
C ILE A 128 -11.80 -7.58 6.95
N ALA A 129 -12.09 -6.33 7.33
CA ALA A 129 -13.13 -6.02 8.31
C ALA A 129 -13.93 -4.81 7.85
N VAL A 130 -15.25 -4.84 8.02
CA VAL A 130 -16.10 -3.65 7.86
C VAL A 130 -15.83 -2.70 9.03
N VAL A 131 -15.66 -1.41 8.74
CA VAL A 131 -15.31 -0.37 9.71
C VAL A 131 -16.22 0.84 9.59
N ASP A 132 -16.13 1.76 10.55
CA ASP A 132 -16.89 3.01 10.58
C ASP A 132 -16.10 4.18 9.97
N ASP A 133 -16.79 5.31 9.76
CA ASP A 133 -16.21 6.56 9.25
C ASP A 133 -15.02 7.03 10.09
N ALA A 134 -15.14 6.97 11.43
CA ALA A 134 -14.07 7.41 12.33
C ALA A 134 -12.77 6.60 12.14
N THR A 135 -12.88 5.29 11.88
CA THR A 135 -11.72 4.45 11.55
C THR A 135 -11.13 4.82 10.20
N ARG A 136 -11.97 5.10 9.20
CA ARG A 136 -11.53 5.57 7.87
C ARG A 136 -10.80 6.90 7.96
N ASP A 137 -11.36 7.88 8.64
CA ASP A 137 -10.80 9.24 8.76
C ASP A 137 -9.47 9.21 9.51
N ARG A 138 -9.41 8.45 10.60
CA ARG A 138 -8.16 8.23 11.32
C ARG A 138 -7.09 7.57 10.45
N TRP A 139 -7.47 6.60 9.62
CA TRP A 139 -6.53 5.98 8.69
C TRP A 139 -6.02 7.00 7.66
N VAL A 140 -6.86 7.87 7.12
CA VAL A 140 -6.44 8.92 6.17
C VAL A 140 -5.39 9.84 6.80
N VAL A 141 -5.64 10.35 8.01
CA VAL A 141 -4.70 11.24 8.71
C VAL A 141 -3.38 10.53 9.02
N GLU A 142 -3.44 9.33 9.61
CA GLU A 142 -2.22 8.58 9.94
C GLU A 142 -1.45 8.15 8.67
N THR A 143 -2.14 7.90 7.55
CA THR A 143 -1.49 7.56 6.28
C THR A 143 -0.82 8.79 5.67
N ALA A 144 -1.48 9.95 5.72
CA ALA A 144 -0.92 11.23 5.30
C ALA A 144 0.39 11.56 6.04
N GLU A 145 0.38 11.49 7.38
CA GLU A 145 1.59 11.71 8.20
C GLU A 145 2.72 10.77 7.79
N ARG A 146 2.43 9.46 7.67
CA ARG A 146 3.43 8.46 7.31
C ARG A 146 3.97 8.62 5.90
N THR A 147 3.14 9.04 4.95
CA THR A 147 3.56 9.28 3.57
C THR A 147 4.44 10.52 3.49
N LEU A 148 4.10 11.60 4.22
CA LEU A 148 4.96 12.79 4.32
C LEU A 148 6.31 12.48 4.97
N GLU A 149 6.34 11.72 6.07
CA GLU A 149 7.60 11.27 6.70
C GLU A 149 8.51 10.54 5.70
N ARG A 150 7.95 9.69 4.82
CA ARG A 150 8.72 8.98 3.78
C ARG A 150 9.22 9.93 2.69
N ILE A 151 8.37 10.86 2.23
CA ILE A 151 8.73 11.85 1.21
C ILE A 151 9.86 12.75 1.72
N GLU A 152 9.77 13.26 2.95
CA GLU A 152 10.80 14.10 3.56
C GLU A 152 12.14 13.34 3.66
N ALA A 153 12.11 12.10 4.13
CA ALA A 153 13.32 11.26 4.18
C ALA A 153 13.91 10.96 2.79
N PHE A 154 13.07 10.86 1.75
CA PHE A 154 13.52 10.69 0.36
C PHE A 154 14.18 11.96 -0.18
N GLU A 155 13.55 13.11 0.04
CA GLU A 155 14.05 14.43 -0.40
C GLU A 155 15.37 14.78 0.30
N GLU A 156 15.48 14.50 1.60
CA GLU A 156 16.73 14.65 2.36
C GLU A 156 17.85 13.79 1.77
N TRP A 157 17.57 12.51 1.48
CA TRP A 157 18.52 11.62 0.82
C TRP A 157 18.91 12.16 -0.57
N GLU A 158 17.96 12.61 -1.38
CA GLU A 158 18.24 13.13 -2.72
C GLU A 158 19.11 14.40 -2.68
N ALA A 159 18.87 15.30 -1.72
CA ALA A 159 19.67 16.50 -1.52
C ALA A 159 21.13 16.17 -1.16
N GLU A 160 21.35 15.16 -0.31
CA GLU A 160 22.70 14.70 0.05
C GLU A 160 23.42 14.08 -1.16
N GLN A 161 22.70 13.37 -2.04
CA GLN A 161 23.28 12.82 -3.27
C GLN A 161 23.68 13.91 -4.29
N ALA A 162 23.01 15.07 -4.25
CA ALA A 162 23.32 16.21 -5.11
C ALA A 162 24.54 17.02 -4.62
N ASP A 163 24.81 17.04 -3.31
CA ASP A 163 25.97 17.70 -2.69
C ASP A 163 26.68 16.79 -1.67
N PRO A 164 27.46 15.79 -2.14
CA PRO A 164 28.09 14.79 -1.27
C PRO A 164 29.19 15.36 -0.36
N GLU A 165 29.66 16.59 -0.61
CA GLU A 165 30.67 17.26 0.23
C GLU A 165 30.04 17.88 1.51
N GLY A 166 28.71 18.08 1.53
CA GLY A 166 27.94 18.58 2.66
C GLY A 166 27.17 17.52 3.46
N ALA A 167 27.20 16.25 3.03
CA ALA A 167 26.40 15.17 3.59
C ALA A 167 26.74 14.87 5.07
N SER A 168 25.71 14.75 5.90
CA SER A 168 25.84 14.33 7.30
C SER A 168 25.96 12.79 7.39
N THR A 169 26.40 12.24 8.52
CA THR A 169 26.55 10.79 8.74
C THR A 169 25.21 10.03 8.89
N ALA A 170 24.13 10.50 8.27
CA ALA A 170 22.83 9.84 8.29
C ALA A 170 22.81 8.62 7.34
N SER A 171 21.93 7.65 7.64
CA SER A 171 21.96 6.30 7.06
C SER A 171 21.78 6.30 5.54
N SER A 172 22.55 5.47 4.85
CA SER A 172 22.29 5.07 3.47
C SER A 172 20.83 4.60 3.35
N ASN A 173 19.94 5.41 2.78
CA ASN A 173 18.58 4.98 2.47
C ASN A 173 18.63 4.16 1.18
N GLU A 174 18.94 2.87 1.32
CA GLU A 174 19.04 1.94 0.19
C GLU A 174 17.74 1.84 -0.60
N TYR A 175 16.58 2.00 0.05
CA TYR A 175 15.29 1.94 -0.62
C TYR A 175 14.98 3.22 -1.39
N ALA A 176 15.40 4.40 -0.92
CA ALA A 176 15.31 5.63 -1.72
C ALA A 176 16.17 5.53 -2.99
N GLN A 177 17.39 4.99 -2.86
CA GLN A 177 18.21 4.69 -4.03
C GLN A 177 17.52 3.71 -4.98
N MET A 178 17.04 2.58 -4.48
CA MET A 178 16.32 1.61 -5.30
C MET A 178 15.09 2.22 -5.96
N ALA A 179 14.31 3.02 -5.24
CA ALA A 179 13.10 3.64 -5.78
C ALA A 179 13.45 4.63 -6.90
N ARG A 180 14.50 5.45 -6.74
CA ARG A 180 15.01 6.34 -7.80
C ARG A 180 15.46 5.57 -9.05
N GLU A 181 16.03 4.38 -8.89
CA GLU A 181 16.47 3.54 -10.01
C GLU A 181 15.32 2.81 -10.71
N ARG A 182 14.19 2.61 -10.02
CA ARG A 182 13.08 1.76 -10.48
C ARG A 182 11.87 2.55 -10.95
N TYR A 183 11.67 3.74 -10.42
CA TYR A 183 10.49 4.56 -10.67
C TYR A 183 10.93 5.93 -11.19
N ASP A 184 10.33 6.34 -12.32
CA ASP A 184 10.60 7.64 -12.94
C ASP A 184 9.73 8.77 -12.35
N SER A 185 8.76 8.42 -11.50
CA SER A 185 7.77 9.35 -10.96
C SER A 185 8.33 10.16 -9.79
N PRO A 186 8.21 11.50 -9.78
CA PRO A 186 8.63 12.35 -8.68
C PRO A 186 7.80 12.09 -7.41
N VAL A 187 8.44 12.07 -6.24
CA VAL A 187 7.77 11.82 -4.95
C VAL A 187 6.77 12.92 -4.59
N GLU A 188 6.90 14.11 -5.18
CA GLU A 188 5.98 15.22 -5.05
C GLU A 188 4.57 14.91 -5.56
N ASN A 189 4.41 13.93 -6.47
CA ASN A 189 3.09 13.47 -6.89
C ASN A 189 2.30 12.94 -5.68
N TYR A 190 2.96 12.16 -4.81
CA TYR A 190 2.32 11.60 -3.61
C TYR A 190 2.09 12.66 -2.52
N ARG A 191 2.85 13.76 -2.52
CA ARG A 191 2.55 14.92 -1.66
C ARG A 191 1.21 15.56 -2.05
N ARG A 192 0.89 15.60 -3.33
CA ARG A 192 -0.41 16.09 -3.83
C ARG A 192 -1.54 15.13 -3.45
N ASP A 193 -1.29 13.83 -3.50
CA ASP A 193 -2.25 12.81 -3.06
C ASP A 193 -2.56 12.94 -1.57
N VAL A 194 -1.55 13.24 -0.74
CA VAL A 194 -1.76 13.55 0.69
C VAL A 194 -2.68 14.76 0.88
N ILE A 195 -2.45 15.85 0.14
CA ILE A 195 -3.30 17.05 0.21
C ILE A 195 -4.74 16.71 -0.18
N GLN A 196 -4.93 16.05 -1.33
CA GLN A 196 -6.24 15.61 -1.80
C GLN A 196 -6.96 14.73 -0.77
N ALA A 197 -6.23 13.81 -0.13
CA ALA A 197 -6.81 12.94 0.89
C ALA A 197 -7.26 13.71 2.13
N LEU A 198 -6.46 14.67 2.61
CA LEU A 198 -6.83 15.52 3.75
C LEU A 198 -7.99 16.46 3.43
N GLU A 199 -8.01 17.07 2.24
CA GLU A 199 -9.12 17.92 1.77
C GLU A 199 -10.45 17.13 1.71
N SER A 200 -10.41 15.85 1.32
CA SER A 200 -11.60 15.00 1.28
C SER A 200 -12.25 14.76 2.65
N LEU A 201 -11.49 14.88 3.75
CA LEU A 201 -12.02 14.81 5.10
C LEU A 201 -12.81 16.08 5.45
N GLU A 202 -12.28 17.25 5.10
CA GLU A 202 -12.90 18.55 5.37
C GLU A 202 -14.25 18.70 4.64
N GLU A 203 -14.34 18.18 3.41
CA GLU A 203 -15.59 18.16 2.64
C GLU A 203 -16.66 17.25 3.27
N THR A 204 -16.23 16.15 3.90
CA THR A 204 -17.12 15.21 4.60
C THR A 204 -17.68 15.86 5.88
N GLU A 205 -16.86 16.60 6.63
CA GLU A 205 -17.29 17.32 7.84
C GLU A 205 -18.20 18.53 7.54
N ALA A 206 -18.12 19.08 6.33
CA ALA A 206 -18.92 20.24 5.90
C ALA A 206 -20.35 19.92 5.45
N THR A 207 -20.74 18.64 5.36
CA THR A 207 -22.08 18.22 4.93
C THR A 207 -22.97 17.91 6.15
N PRO A 208 -24.00 18.72 6.47
CA PRO A 208 -24.85 18.57 7.66
C PRO A 208 -25.91 17.48 7.55
#